data_AF-A0A7S4RLM8-F1
#
_entry.id   AF-A0A7S4RLM8-F1
#
_cell.length_a   1.000
_cell.length_b   1.000
_cell.length_c   1.000
_cell.angle_alpha   90.00
_cell.angle_beta   90.00
_cell.angle_gamma   90.00
#
_symmetry.space_group_name_H-M   'P 1'
#
loop_
_entity.id
_entity.type
_entity.pdbx_description
1 polymer ?
#
loop_
_entity_poly.entity_id
_entity_poly.type
_entity_poly.pdbx_seq_one_letter_code
_entity_poly.pdbx_strand_id
1 'polypeptide(L)'
;LSTIQANIVQKEQETTDNGNQKDTKDDTTTTTTTIQPSMAALSKALQTLSLTTTTSTNNKAGINMLYLYLCNLSNHPTVPRYRKIYTNNATYSKNVELLDGGKELLKSVGFEEFASFLEWNDGEDDDEEGGENRLALVKDAVAALELLKDGKK
;
A
#
# COMPACT_ATOMS: atom_id res chain seq x y z
N LEU A 1 -19.24 -15.09 50.88
CA LEU A 1 -18.37 -14.12 51.59
C LEU A 1 -16.96 -14.35 51.06
N SER A 2 -16.64 -13.90 49.83
CA SER A 2 -16.20 -12.52 49.49
C SER A 2 -15.05 -12.10 50.41
N THR A 3 -13.83 -11.84 49.95
CA THR A 3 -13.48 -10.73 49.06
C THR A 3 -12.02 -10.85 48.58
N ILE A 4 -11.85 -10.41 47.33
CA ILE A 4 -10.65 -10.31 46.49
C ILE A 4 -9.64 -9.30 47.06
N GLN A 5 -8.34 -9.62 47.01
CA GLN A 5 -7.27 -8.64 47.24
C GLN A 5 -7.11 -7.72 46.03
N ALA A 6 -7.33 -6.43 46.25
CA ALA A 6 -7.08 -5.35 45.30
C ALA A 6 -5.61 -4.90 45.40
N ASN A 7 -4.90 -4.92 44.27
CA ASN A 7 -3.57 -4.34 44.14
C ASN A 7 -3.68 -2.83 43.94
N ILE A 8 -2.93 -2.11 44.76
CA ILE A 8 -2.83 -0.66 44.83
C ILE A 8 -1.88 -0.19 43.72
N VAL A 9 -2.42 0.60 42.79
CA VAL A 9 -1.67 1.48 41.88
C VAL A 9 -1.53 2.82 42.58
N GLN A 10 -0.31 3.34 42.70
CA GLN A 10 0.07 4.75 42.55
C GLN A 10 1.55 4.95 42.90
N LYS A 11 2.35 5.43 41.94
CA LYS A 11 3.51 6.26 42.24
C LYS A 11 3.80 7.24 41.10
N GLU A 12 3.34 8.46 41.34
CA GLU A 12 4.00 9.77 41.20
C GLU A 12 4.66 10.20 39.87
N GLN A 13 4.21 11.39 39.47
CA GLN A 13 4.73 12.29 38.45
C GLN A 13 5.98 13.03 38.96
N GLU A 14 6.92 13.30 38.06
CA GLU A 14 7.81 14.48 38.08
C GLU A 14 8.11 14.83 36.61
N THR A 15 7.64 16.00 36.12
CA THR A 15 8.41 17.21 35.74
C THR A 15 9.34 17.00 34.52
N THR A 16 9.46 17.85 33.49
CA THR A 16 9.48 19.32 33.34
C THR A 16 9.24 19.74 31.87
N ASP A 17 8.69 20.95 31.73
CA ASP A 17 8.80 21.95 30.65
C ASP A 17 10.03 21.86 29.70
N ASN A 18 9.82 22.07 28.39
CA ASN A 18 10.31 23.24 27.62
C ASN A 18 10.15 23.05 26.09
N GLY A 19 9.73 24.10 25.39
CA GLY A 19 9.49 24.10 23.95
C GLY A 19 10.77 24.15 23.09
N ASN A 20 10.62 23.86 21.80
CA ASN A 20 10.89 24.79 20.69
C ASN A 20 10.96 24.03 19.35
N GLN A 21 10.41 24.65 18.30
CA GLN A 21 10.48 24.21 16.91
C GLN A 21 11.93 24.16 16.41
N LYS A 22 12.24 23.19 15.54
CA LYS A 22 13.28 23.35 14.52
C LYS A 22 13.05 22.44 13.32
N ASP A 23 12.90 23.07 12.16
CA ASP A 23 13.01 22.46 10.83
C ASP A 23 14.33 21.71 10.62
N THR A 24 14.30 20.68 9.76
CA THR A 24 15.04 20.61 8.47
C THR A 24 15.54 19.19 8.16
N LYS A 25 15.03 18.66 7.04
CA LYS A 25 15.62 17.76 6.02
C LYS A 25 16.29 16.41 6.40
N ASP A 26 15.72 15.40 5.76
CA ASP A 26 16.38 14.44 4.85
C ASP A 26 17.49 13.58 5.45
N ASP A 27 17.13 12.34 5.82
CA ASP A 27 18.06 11.22 5.63
C ASP A 27 17.29 9.92 5.34
N THR A 28 17.85 9.22 4.37
CA THR A 28 17.41 7.95 3.81
C THR A 28 17.65 6.85 4.83
N THR A 29 16.60 6.19 5.31
CA THR A 29 16.75 4.90 5.99
C THR A 29 15.66 3.95 5.52
N THR A 30 16.13 2.89 4.89
CA THR A 30 15.44 1.64 4.59
C THR A 30 14.79 1.10 5.86
N THR A 31 13.52 1.43 6.06
CA THR A 31 12.70 0.88 7.14
C THR A 31 11.55 0.13 6.51
N THR A 32 11.28 -1.09 6.98
CA THR A 32 10.08 -1.88 6.71
C THR A 32 8.85 -1.08 7.13
N THR A 33 8.45 -0.10 6.33
CA THR A 33 7.26 0.72 6.58
C THR A 33 6.06 -0.13 6.18
N THR A 34 5.22 -0.47 7.15
CA THR A 34 3.84 -0.88 6.91
C THR A 34 3.19 0.18 6.02
N ILE A 35 3.09 -0.09 4.72
CA ILE A 35 2.39 0.79 3.78
C ILE A 35 0.91 0.58 4.05
N GLN A 36 0.30 1.49 4.79
CA GLN A 36 -1.14 1.49 4.98
C GLN A 36 -1.81 2.01 3.70
N PRO A 37 -2.96 1.43 3.29
CA PRO A 37 -3.70 1.91 2.13
C PRO A 37 -4.11 3.36 2.34
N SER A 38 -3.66 4.24 1.46
CA SER A 38 -4.00 5.67 1.52
C SER A 38 -3.78 6.35 0.18
N MET A 39 -4.52 7.42 -0.10
CA MET A 39 -4.30 8.24 -1.29
C MET A 39 -2.88 8.83 -1.37
N ALA A 40 -2.27 9.14 -0.22
CA ALA A 40 -0.89 9.61 -0.15
C ALA A 40 0.12 8.52 -0.56
N ALA A 41 -0.05 7.30 -0.07
CA ALA A 41 0.77 6.15 -0.47
C ALA A 41 0.60 5.84 -1.97
N LEU A 42 -0.64 5.92 -2.47
CA LEU A 42 -0.96 5.69 -3.88
C LEU A 42 -0.28 6.72 -4.78
N SER A 43 -0.40 8.01 -4.45
CA SER A 43 0.26 9.10 -5.19
C SER A 43 1.78 8.91 -5.23
N LYS A 44 2.41 8.55 -4.10
CA LYS A 44 3.85 8.28 -4.03
C LYS A 44 4.25 7.11 -4.93
N ALA A 45 3.53 5.99 -4.87
CA ALA A 45 3.81 4.82 -5.70
C ALA A 45 3.65 5.12 -7.20
N LEU A 46 2.61 5.86 -7.58
CA LEU A 46 2.38 6.30 -8.96
C LEU A 46 3.47 7.25 -9.47
N GLN A 47 3.98 8.15 -8.61
CA GLN A 47 5.12 9.00 -8.97
C GLN A 47 6.37 8.19 -9.23
N THR A 48 6.69 7.22 -8.37
CA THR A 48 7.81 6.29 -8.59
C THR A 48 7.66 5.55 -9.91
N LEU A 49 6.48 4.99 -10.19
CA LEU A 49 6.18 4.33 -11.46
C LEU A 49 6.34 5.27 -12.66
N SER A 50 5.87 6.51 -12.55
CA SER A 50 6.01 7.48 -13.64
C SER A 50 7.48 7.80 -13.93
N LEU A 51 8.33 7.92 -12.91
CA LEU A 51 9.77 8.18 -13.07
C LEU A 51 10.52 6.97 -13.65
N THR A 52 10.05 5.77 -13.37
CA THR A 52 10.68 4.55 -13.90
C THR A 52 10.28 4.29 -15.35
N THR A 53 9.10 4.76 -15.78
CA THR A 53 8.67 4.68 -17.19
C THR A 53 9.51 5.56 -18.13
N THR A 54 9.98 6.72 -17.65
CA THR A 54 10.74 7.67 -18.48
C THR A 54 12.20 7.26 -18.64
N THR A 55 12.69 6.39 -17.76
CA THR A 55 14.10 5.98 -17.69
C THR A 55 14.36 4.62 -18.33
N SER A 56 13.35 3.73 -18.41
CA SER A 56 13.52 2.37 -18.95
C SER A 56 12.37 1.93 -19.85
N THR A 57 12.69 1.57 -21.09
CA THR A 57 11.74 1.06 -22.09
C THR A 57 11.12 -0.30 -21.75
N ASN A 58 11.71 -1.02 -20.78
CA ASN A 58 11.30 -2.38 -20.42
C ASN A 58 10.17 -2.45 -19.37
N ASN A 59 9.75 -1.30 -18.82
CA ASN A 59 8.77 -1.27 -17.72
C ASN A 59 7.31 -1.36 -18.18
N LYS A 60 7.05 -1.25 -19.49
CA LYS A 60 5.68 -1.29 -20.05
C LYS A 60 4.94 -2.60 -19.74
N ALA A 61 5.64 -3.73 -19.74
CA ALA A 61 5.03 -5.03 -19.43
C ALA A 61 4.55 -5.09 -17.97
N GLY A 62 5.34 -4.53 -17.04
CA GLY A 62 4.97 -4.42 -15.62
C GLY A 62 3.74 -3.54 -15.39
N ILE A 63 3.69 -2.38 -16.02
CA ILE A 63 2.55 -1.46 -15.93
C ILE A 63 1.29 -2.11 -16.50
N ASN A 64 1.40 -2.78 -17.65
CA ASN A 64 0.29 -3.51 -18.25
C ASN A 64 -0.22 -4.63 -17.32
N MET A 65 0.68 -5.31 -16.62
CA MET A 65 0.30 -6.35 -15.65
C MET A 65 -0.37 -5.77 -14.41
N LEU A 66 0.15 -4.68 -13.86
CA LEU A 66 -0.51 -3.96 -12.75
C LEU A 66 -1.90 -3.48 -13.15
N TYR A 67 -2.04 -2.90 -14.36
CA TYR A 67 -3.32 -2.48 -14.89
C TYR A 67 -4.28 -3.67 -14.98
N LEU A 68 -3.82 -4.82 -15.48
CA LEU A 68 -4.66 -6.02 -15.59
C LEU A 68 -5.12 -6.53 -14.22
N TYR A 69 -4.24 -6.59 -13.22
CA TYR A 69 -4.63 -7.01 -11.87
C TYR A 69 -5.68 -6.08 -11.27
N LEU A 70 -5.41 -4.78 -11.29
CA LEU A 70 -6.30 -3.80 -10.67
C LEU A 70 -7.60 -3.59 -11.46
N CYS A 71 -7.58 -3.71 -12.79
CA CYS A 71 -8.78 -3.61 -13.64
C CYS A 71 -9.70 -4.82 -13.43
N ASN A 72 -9.15 -6.03 -13.31
CA ASN A 72 -9.96 -7.20 -12.97
C ASN A 72 -10.58 -7.06 -11.58
N LEU A 73 -9.82 -6.58 -10.59
CA LEU A 73 -10.31 -6.34 -9.24
C LEU A 73 -11.39 -5.24 -9.20
N SER A 74 -11.17 -4.12 -9.90
CA SER A 74 -12.12 -2.99 -9.88
C SER A 74 -13.47 -3.32 -10.49
N ASN A 75 -13.49 -4.17 -11.52
CA ASN A 75 -14.71 -4.63 -12.20
C ASN A 75 -15.42 -5.76 -11.45
N HIS A 76 -14.67 -6.58 -10.71
CA HIS A 76 -15.17 -7.80 -10.07
C HIS A 76 -14.65 -7.94 -8.63
N PRO A 77 -14.94 -6.96 -7.74
CA PRO A 77 -14.31 -6.91 -6.42
C PRO A 77 -14.72 -8.06 -5.50
N THR A 78 -15.87 -8.69 -5.72
CA THR A 78 -16.35 -9.82 -4.89
C THR A 78 -15.83 -11.18 -5.34
N VAL A 79 -15.11 -11.26 -6.48
CA VAL A 79 -14.63 -12.53 -7.01
C VAL A 79 -13.25 -12.85 -6.42
N PRO A 80 -13.10 -13.93 -5.61
CA PRO A 80 -11.87 -14.18 -4.84
C PRO A 80 -10.60 -14.29 -5.68
N ARG A 81 -10.71 -14.83 -6.91
CA ARG A 81 -9.55 -15.02 -7.81
C ARG A 81 -8.86 -13.71 -8.20
N TYR A 82 -9.57 -12.58 -8.16
CA TYR A 82 -9.01 -11.26 -8.50
C TYR A 82 -8.47 -10.51 -7.28
N ARG A 83 -8.81 -10.96 -6.07
CA ARG A 83 -8.23 -10.45 -4.82
C ARG A 83 -6.83 -11.01 -4.56
N LYS A 84 -6.40 -12.07 -5.25
CA LYS A 84 -5.15 -12.79 -4.97
C LYS A 84 -4.16 -12.74 -6.12
N ILE A 85 -2.91 -12.35 -5.83
CA ILE A 85 -1.79 -12.32 -6.79
C ILE A 85 -0.67 -13.20 -6.26
N TYR A 86 -0.40 -14.33 -6.92
CA TYR A 86 0.69 -15.23 -6.53
C TYR A 86 2.05 -14.66 -6.96
N THR A 87 2.94 -14.44 -5.98
CA THR A 87 4.27 -13.83 -6.20
C THR A 87 5.28 -14.80 -6.79
N ASN A 88 5.08 -16.11 -6.57
CA ASN A 88 5.94 -17.17 -7.09
C ASN A 88 5.77 -17.43 -8.60
N ASN A 89 4.82 -16.78 -9.27
CA ASN A 89 4.60 -17.01 -10.70
C ASN A 89 5.61 -16.21 -11.55
N ALA A 90 5.92 -16.74 -12.74
CA ALA A 90 6.88 -16.12 -13.65
C ALA A 90 6.42 -14.74 -14.14
N THR A 91 5.12 -14.51 -14.22
CA THR A 91 4.55 -13.25 -14.72
C THR A 91 4.77 -12.11 -13.73
N TYR A 92 4.57 -12.35 -12.44
CA TYR A 92 4.77 -11.40 -11.37
C TYR A 92 6.26 -11.10 -11.21
N SER A 93 7.07 -12.14 -11.03
CA SER A 93 8.53 -11.99 -10.84
C SER A 93 9.22 -11.25 -11.99
N LYS A 94 8.85 -11.54 -13.25
CA LYS A 94 9.49 -10.90 -14.41
C LYS A 94 9.00 -9.49 -14.71
N ASN A 95 7.77 -9.14 -14.33
CA ASN A 95 7.15 -7.89 -14.76
C ASN A 95 6.85 -6.91 -13.62
N VAL A 96 6.42 -7.40 -12.46
CA VAL A 96 5.94 -6.56 -11.35
C VAL A 96 6.98 -6.47 -10.23
N GLU A 97 7.68 -7.56 -9.91
CA GLU A 97 8.70 -7.56 -8.86
C GLU A 97 9.92 -6.70 -9.22
N LEU A 98 10.29 -6.66 -10.50
CA LEU A 98 11.39 -5.84 -11.02
C LEU A 98 10.98 -4.38 -11.31
N LEU A 99 9.70 -4.04 -11.12
CA LEU A 99 9.19 -2.71 -11.38
C LEU A 99 9.23 -1.89 -10.09
N ASP A 100 10.12 -0.89 -10.04
CA ASP A 100 10.21 -0.01 -8.87
C ASP A 100 8.87 0.70 -8.64
N GLY A 101 8.35 0.59 -7.42
CA GLY A 101 7.03 1.12 -7.05
C GLY A 101 5.86 0.18 -7.36
N GLY A 102 6.10 -0.97 -8.01
CA GLY A 102 5.04 -1.90 -8.40
C GLY A 102 4.39 -2.61 -7.22
N LYS A 103 5.19 -3.09 -6.25
CA LYS A 103 4.67 -3.70 -5.03
C LYS A 103 4.06 -2.64 -4.10
N GLU A 104 4.69 -1.49 -4.00
CA GLU A 104 4.22 -0.34 -3.23
C GLU A 104 2.85 0.14 -3.71
N LEU A 105 2.62 0.14 -5.02
CA LEU A 105 1.31 0.45 -5.60
C LEU A 105 0.24 -0.53 -5.12
N LEU A 106 0.52 -1.85 -5.19
CA LEU A 106 -0.42 -2.87 -4.73
C LEU A 106 -0.75 -2.66 -3.24
N LYS A 107 0.26 -2.43 -2.40
CA LYS A 107 0.04 -2.20 -0.96
C LYS A 107 -0.76 -0.92 -0.70
N SER A 108 -0.50 0.15 -1.46
CA SER A 108 -1.21 1.42 -1.31
C SER A 108 -2.71 1.35 -1.59
N VAL A 109 -3.17 0.33 -2.31
CA VAL A 109 -4.60 0.14 -2.63
C VAL A 109 -5.26 -0.97 -1.80
N GLY A 110 -4.57 -1.57 -0.83
CA GLY A 110 -5.16 -2.58 0.06
C GLY A 110 -4.66 -4.00 -0.11
N PHE A 111 -3.60 -4.25 -0.89
CA PHE A 111 -2.98 -5.58 -0.89
C PHE A 111 -2.03 -5.76 0.29
N GLU A 112 -2.18 -6.88 0.97
CA GLU A 112 -1.28 -7.34 2.02
C GLU A 112 -0.37 -8.45 1.50
N GLU A 113 0.87 -8.48 1.96
CA GLU A 113 1.87 -9.43 1.50
C GLU A 113 1.93 -10.64 2.43
N PHE A 114 1.79 -11.82 1.84
CA PHE A 114 2.00 -13.12 2.46
C PHE A 114 3.21 -13.81 1.83
N ALA A 115 3.61 -14.95 2.39
CA ALA A 115 4.82 -15.66 1.96
C ALA A 115 4.90 -16.00 0.46
N SER A 116 3.76 -16.20 -0.22
CA SER A 116 3.72 -16.60 -1.64
C SER A 116 2.67 -15.90 -2.49
N PHE A 117 1.95 -14.93 -1.92
CA PHE A 117 0.93 -14.18 -2.61
C PHE A 117 0.70 -12.82 -1.95
N LEU A 118 0.10 -11.89 -2.68
CA LEU A 118 -0.57 -10.74 -2.12
C LEU A 118 -2.08 -10.95 -2.15
N GLU A 119 -2.78 -10.47 -1.14
CA GLU A 119 -4.24 -10.54 -1.06
C GLU A 119 -4.84 -9.17 -0.76
N TRP A 120 -5.84 -8.78 -1.53
CA TRP A 120 -6.57 -7.54 -1.35
C TRP A 120 -7.70 -7.73 -0.34
N ASN A 121 -7.72 -6.89 0.69
CA ASN A 121 -8.79 -6.82 1.67
C ASN A 121 -9.58 -5.52 1.45
N ASP A 122 -10.92 -5.61 1.42
CA ASP A 122 -11.86 -4.49 1.28
C ASP A 122 -11.96 -3.61 2.54
N GLY A 123 -11.35 -4.05 3.66
CA GLY A 123 -11.39 -3.38 4.95
C GLY A 123 -12.62 -3.73 5.77
N GLU A 124 -13.33 -4.82 5.44
CA GLU A 124 -14.50 -5.26 6.20
C GLU A 124 -14.13 -5.94 7.54
N ASP A 125 -12.90 -6.42 7.67
CA ASP A 125 -12.42 -7.14 8.87
C ASP A 125 -11.81 -6.24 9.96
N ASP A 126 -11.53 -4.97 9.63
CA ASP A 126 -10.99 -4.00 10.57
C ASP A 126 -12.15 -3.18 11.16
N ASP A 127 -12.38 -3.27 12.48
CA ASP A 127 -13.35 -2.44 13.23
C ASP A 127 -13.07 -0.91 13.15
N GLU A 128 -12.15 -0.47 12.30
CA GLU A 128 -11.83 0.93 12.04
C GLU A 128 -12.92 1.58 11.18
N GLU A 129 -13.94 2.09 11.88
CA GLU A 129 -14.97 2.99 11.39
C GLU A 129 -14.33 4.17 10.62
N GLY A 130 -14.30 4.09 9.29
CA GLY A 130 -13.88 5.19 8.42
C GLY A 130 -12.62 4.98 7.58
N GLY A 131 -12.15 3.74 7.40
CA GLY A 131 -11.10 3.44 6.41
C GLY A 131 -11.44 3.99 5.02
N GLU A 132 -10.45 4.61 4.35
CA GLU A 132 -10.60 5.07 2.97
C GLU A 132 -11.18 3.94 2.10
N ASN A 133 -12.14 4.26 1.22
CA ASN A 133 -12.78 3.27 0.35
C ASN A 133 -11.70 2.61 -0.53
N ARG A 134 -11.21 1.43 -0.13
CA ARG A 134 -10.10 0.74 -0.79
C ARG A 134 -10.41 0.45 -2.26
N LEU A 135 -11.69 0.22 -2.59
CA LEU A 135 -12.11 0.06 -3.97
C LEU A 135 -12.00 1.37 -4.79
N ALA A 136 -12.18 2.53 -4.16
CA ALA A 136 -11.91 3.82 -4.80
C ALA A 136 -10.42 3.97 -5.11
N LEU A 137 -9.53 3.63 -4.17
CA LEU A 137 -8.08 3.63 -4.40
C LEU A 137 -7.67 2.71 -5.57
N VAL A 138 -8.28 1.52 -5.65
CA VAL A 138 -8.07 0.61 -6.80
C VAL A 138 -8.52 1.27 -8.11
N LYS A 139 -9.68 1.94 -8.13
CA LYS A 139 -10.18 2.62 -9.34
C LYS A 139 -9.29 3.79 -9.75
N ASP A 140 -8.82 4.57 -8.79
CA ASP A 140 -7.89 5.68 -9.04
C ASP A 140 -6.56 5.17 -9.59
N ALA A 141 -6.04 4.07 -9.04
CA ALA A 141 -4.84 3.41 -9.55
C ALA A 141 -5.03 2.89 -10.99
N VAL A 142 -6.20 2.31 -11.32
CA VAL A 142 -6.51 1.86 -12.69
C VAL A 142 -6.47 3.04 -13.67
N ALA A 143 -7.12 4.15 -13.33
CA ALA A 143 -7.13 5.35 -14.18
C ALA A 143 -5.72 5.89 -14.40
N ALA A 144 -4.89 5.95 -13.34
CA ALA A 144 -3.52 6.41 -13.45
C ALA A 144 -2.64 5.46 -14.29
N LEU A 145 -2.77 4.14 -14.11
CA LEU A 145 -2.05 3.14 -14.89
C LEU A 145 -2.46 3.15 -16.36
N GLU A 146 -3.72 3.44 -16.69
CA GLU A 146 -4.18 3.58 -18.06
C GLU A 146 -3.45 4.72 -18.78
N LEU A 147 -3.31 5.87 -18.12
CA LEU A 147 -2.55 7.01 -18.63
C LEU A 147 -1.06 6.69 -18.83
N LEU A 148 -0.48 5.87 -17.94
CA LEU A 148 0.92 5.44 -18.03
C LEU A 148 1.14 4.40 -19.14
N LYS A 149 0.21 3.45 -19.31
CA LYS A 149 0.22 2.41 -20.34
C LYS A 149 0.19 3.00 -21.74
N ASP A 150 -0.71 3.96 -21.95
CA ASP A 150 -0.93 4.57 -23.27
C ASP A 150 0.14 5.61 -23.62
N GLY A 151 1.08 5.85 -22.69
CA GLY A 151 2.32 6.60 -22.87
C GLY A 151 2.05 7.93 -23.55
N LYS A 152 1.57 8.93 -22.79
CA LYS A 152 1.29 10.32 -23.22
C LYS A 152 1.67 10.56 -24.69
N LYS A 153 0.71 10.35 -25.59
CA LYS A 153 0.82 10.81 -26.98
C LYS A 153 1.01 12.32 -27.02
#